data_AF-A0A7K7RTE5-F1
#
_entry.id   AF-A0A7K7RTE5-F1
#
_cell.length_a   1.000
_cell.length_b   1.000
_cell.length_c   1.000
_cell.angle_alpha   90.00
_cell.angle_beta   90.00
_cell.angle_gamma   90.00
#
_symmetry.space_group_name_H-M   'P 1'
#
loop_
_entity.id
_entity.type
_entity.pdbx_description
1 polymer ?
#
loop_
_entity_poly.entity_id
_entity_poly.type
_entity_poly.pdbx_seq_one_letter_code
_entity_poly.pdbx_strand_id
1 'polypeptide(L)'
;GWAASVLFNRGVRAELERFRARPDTFSLGVCNGCQLMALLGWVGTAPVTPGDVPVAGDSAGGPAPAVALERYLSGRFESRFVAVRVEPGPALMLRGMQGARLGVWVAHGEG
;
A
#
# COMPACT_ATOMS: atom_id res chain seq x y z
N GLY A 1 3.27 -5.84 14.67
CA GLY A 1 2.46 -4.93 13.83
C GLY A 1 1.58 -5.72 12.88
N TRP A 2 0.68 -5.06 12.16
CA TRP A 2 -0.26 -5.73 11.24
C TRP A 2 0.47 -6.52 10.15
N ALA A 3 1.40 -5.91 9.43
CA ALA A 3 2.21 -6.57 8.39
C ALA A 3 2.96 -7.79 8.93
N ALA A 4 3.63 -7.65 10.09
CA ALA A 4 4.32 -8.77 10.73
C ALA A 4 3.38 -9.95 11.03
N SER A 5 2.15 -9.68 11.47
CA SER A 5 1.15 -10.72 11.75
C SER A 5 0.77 -11.50 10.48
N VAL A 6 0.74 -10.82 9.34
CA VAL A 6 0.55 -11.46 8.02
C VAL A 6 1.81 -12.24 7.63
N LEU A 7 2.99 -11.62 7.66
CA LEU A 7 4.24 -12.20 7.13
C LEU A 7 4.69 -13.45 7.89
N PHE A 8 4.47 -13.48 9.21
CA PHE A 8 4.95 -14.55 10.09
C PHE A 8 3.92 -15.65 10.37
N ASN A 9 2.64 -15.39 10.11
CA ASN A 9 1.61 -16.42 10.22
C ASN A 9 1.40 -17.07 8.85
N ARG A 10 1.88 -18.30 8.68
CA ARG A 10 1.81 -19.03 7.41
C ARG A 10 0.37 -19.15 6.87
N GLY A 11 -0.62 -19.34 7.75
CA GLY A 11 -2.02 -19.47 7.34
C GLY A 11 -2.58 -18.16 6.78
N VAL A 12 -2.38 -17.06 7.51
CA VAL A 12 -2.82 -15.72 7.10
C VAL A 12 -2.09 -15.27 5.84
N ARG A 13 -0.77 -15.48 5.77
CA ARG A 13 0.03 -15.17 4.59
C ARG A 13 -0.51 -15.86 3.34
N ALA A 14 -0.73 -17.18 3.43
CA ALA A 14 -1.23 -17.95 2.30
C ALA A 14 -2.63 -17.51 1.86
N GLU A 15 -3.49 -17.05 2.78
CA GLU A 15 -4.80 -16.52 2.45
C GLU A 15 -4.73 -15.20 1.68
N LEU A 16 -3.88 -14.27 2.12
CA LEU A 16 -3.69 -12.99 1.43
C LEU A 16 -2.99 -13.17 0.07
N GLU A 17 -2.04 -14.09 -0.05
CA GLU A 17 -1.40 -14.43 -1.33
C GLU A 17 -2.42 -15.03 -2.30
N ARG A 18 -3.30 -15.94 -1.85
CA ARG A 18 -4.41 -16.47 -2.68
C ARG A 18 -5.36 -15.36 -3.12
N PHE A 19 -5.73 -14.46 -2.22
CA PHE A 19 -6.57 -13.30 -2.55
C PHE A 19 -5.90 -12.43 -3.61
N ARG A 20 -4.60 -12.11 -3.44
CA ARG A 20 -3.85 -11.25 -4.36
C ARG A 20 -3.65 -11.85 -5.75
N ALA A 21 -3.56 -13.18 -5.85
CA ALA A 21 -3.38 -13.89 -7.11
C ALA A 21 -4.68 -13.97 -7.95
N ARG A 22 -5.84 -13.63 -7.37
CA ARG A 22 -7.12 -13.68 -8.09
C ARG A 22 -7.19 -12.59 -9.17
N PRO A 23 -7.51 -12.93 -10.43
CA PRO A 23 -7.56 -11.97 -11.54
C PRO A 23 -8.80 -11.04 -11.49
N ASP A 24 -9.75 -11.33 -10.60
CA ASP A 24 -11.06 -10.70 -10.50
C ASP A 24 -11.23 -9.88 -9.20
N THR A 25 -10.13 -9.51 -8.56
CA THR A 25 -10.14 -8.76 -7.29
C THR A 25 -9.43 -7.42 -7.40
N PHE A 26 -9.90 -6.46 -6.60
CA PHE A 26 -9.25 -5.17 -6.39
C PHE A 26 -8.96 -4.98 -4.91
N SER A 27 -7.92 -4.19 -4.60
CA SER A 27 -7.53 -3.87 -3.23
C SER A 27 -7.38 -2.36 -3.07
N LEU A 28 -7.76 -1.85 -1.90
CA LEU A 28 -7.60 -0.45 -1.51
C LEU A 28 -7.04 -0.40 -0.09
N GLY A 29 -5.92 0.29 0.08
CA GLY A 29 -5.33 0.58 1.39
C GLY A 29 -5.43 2.09 1.66
N VAL A 30 -6.06 2.47 2.77
CA VAL A 30 -6.19 3.87 3.20
C VAL A 30 -5.46 4.06 4.53
N CYS A 31 -4.67 5.13 4.65
CA CYS A 31 -3.89 5.44 5.86
C CYS A 31 -3.06 4.22 6.33
N ASN A 32 -3.37 3.63 7.49
CA ASN A 32 -2.66 2.45 8.00
C ASN A 32 -2.77 1.21 7.08
N GLY A 33 -3.84 1.12 6.26
CA GLY A 33 -3.94 0.10 5.21
C GLY A 33 -2.96 0.32 4.05
N CYS A 34 -2.64 1.58 3.71
CA CYS A 34 -1.59 1.89 2.73
C CYS A 34 -0.22 1.46 3.27
N GLN A 35 0.06 1.74 4.55
CA GLN A 35 1.27 1.29 5.24
C GLN A 35 1.40 -0.23 5.24
N LEU A 36 0.31 -0.96 5.53
CA LEU A 36 0.29 -2.42 5.42
C LEU A 36 0.68 -2.87 4.02
N MET A 37 0.01 -2.37 2.99
CA MET A 37 0.25 -2.80 1.61
C MET A 37 1.67 -2.48 1.13
N ALA A 38 2.24 -1.35 1.56
CA ALA A 38 3.63 -1.00 1.31
C ALA A 38 4.59 -2.00 1.99
N LEU A 39 4.37 -2.33 3.27
CA LEU A 39 5.17 -3.31 4.02
C LEU A 39 5.02 -4.74 3.48
N LEU A 40 3.88 -5.08 2.86
CA LEU A 40 3.67 -6.34 2.16
C LEU A 40 4.25 -6.35 0.73
N GLY A 41 4.84 -5.24 0.26
CA GLY A 41 5.42 -5.12 -1.07
C GLY A 41 4.39 -5.03 -2.21
N TRP A 42 3.13 -4.71 -1.90
CA TRP A 42 2.04 -4.63 -2.90
C TRP A 42 1.97 -3.26 -3.60
N VAL A 43 2.72 -2.28 -3.09
CA VAL A 43 2.79 -0.89 -3.60
C VAL A 43 4.27 -0.54 -3.83
N GLY A 44 4.56 0.17 -4.92
CA GLY A 44 5.90 0.68 -5.23
C GLY A 44 6.85 -0.31 -5.92
N THR A 45 6.44 -1.58 -6.07
CA THR A 45 7.15 -2.57 -6.87
C THR A 45 6.79 -2.40 -8.36
N ALA A 46 7.78 -2.62 -9.24
CA ALA A 46 7.55 -2.64 -10.70
C ALA A 46 6.43 -3.64 -11.04
N PRO A 47 5.68 -3.45 -12.16
CA PRO A 47 4.52 -4.27 -12.48
C PRO A 47 4.86 -5.76 -12.40
N VAL A 48 4.17 -6.44 -11.49
CA VAL A 48 4.23 -7.89 -11.26
C VAL A 48 3.62 -8.57 -12.48
N THR A 49 4.46 -9.20 -13.28
CA THR A 49 4.07 -10.09 -14.38
C THR A 49 3.34 -11.31 -13.82
N PRO A 50 2.36 -11.90 -14.51
CA PRO A 50 1.79 -13.19 -14.10
C PRO A 50 2.91 -14.25 -14.00
N GLY A 51 3.23 -14.68 -12.77
CA GLY A 51 4.34 -15.59 -12.47
C GLY A 51 5.44 -14.99 -11.58
N ASP A 52 5.43 -13.68 -11.37
CA ASP A 52 6.37 -13.03 -10.46
C ASP A 52 6.04 -13.42 -9.01
N VAL A 53 7.04 -13.99 -8.35
CA VAL A 53 6.98 -14.36 -6.94
C VAL A 53 6.81 -13.06 -6.14
N PRO A 54 5.80 -12.92 -5.26
CA PRO A 54 5.74 -11.78 -4.35
C PRO A 54 7.07 -11.74 -3.62
N VAL A 55 7.79 -10.64 -3.76
CA VAL A 55 9.02 -10.41 -3.01
C VAL A 55 8.60 -10.31 -1.56
N ALA A 56 8.69 -11.44 -0.87
CA ALA A 56 8.59 -11.51 0.58
C ALA A 56 9.86 -10.87 1.14
N GLY A 57 9.83 -9.54 1.27
CA GLY A 57 10.74 -8.80 2.12
C GLY A 57 10.51 -9.20 3.58
N ASP A 58 11.60 -9.30 4.29
CA ASP A 58 11.79 -10.10 5.48
C ASP A 58 11.20 -9.56 6.77
N SER A 59 10.83 -10.48 7.65
CA SER A 59 11.75 -10.78 8.75
C SER A 59 12.50 -12.15 8.70
N ALA A 60 12.91 -12.61 7.50
CA ALA A 60 13.94 -13.62 7.24
C ALA A 60 14.91 -13.42 6.02
N GLY A 61 15.55 -12.26 5.76
CA GLY A 61 16.57 -12.04 4.70
C GLY A 61 16.15 -11.59 3.27
N GLY A 62 15.02 -10.91 3.06
CA GLY A 62 14.53 -10.40 1.77
C GLY A 62 14.78 -8.90 1.57
N PRO A 63 14.61 -8.34 0.36
CA PRO A 63 14.87 -6.91 0.13
C PRO A 63 13.80 -6.02 0.77
N ALA A 64 14.21 -4.82 1.20
CA ALA A 64 13.36 -3.81 1.84
C ALA A 64 12.16 -3.41 0.96
N PRO A 65 11.03 -2.97 1.56
CA PRO A 65 9.90 -2.46 0.81
C PRO A 65 10.32 -1.27 -0.06
N ALA A 66 9.83 -1.23 -1.30
CA ALA A 66 10.15 -0.16 -2.25
C ALA A 66 9.65 1.21 -1.80
N VAL A 67 8.61 1.24 -0.95
CA VAL A 67 8.02 2.45 -0.37
C VAL A 67 7.92 2.26 1.14
N ALA A 68 8.43 3.23 1.89
CA ALA A 68 8.24 3.34 3.32
C ALA A 68 7.49 4.64 3.64
N LEU A 69 6.44 4.53 4.45
CA LEU A 69 5.64 5.64 4.95
C LEU A 69 6.15 5.94 6.36
N GLU A 70 6.96 6.99 6.49
CA GLU A 70 7.70 7.31 7.70
C GLU A 70 7.10 8.49 8.46
N ARG A 71 7.61 8.72 9.68
CA ARG A 71 7.19 9.85 10.50
C ARG A 71 7.42 11.16 9.76
N TYR A 72 6.43 12.05 9.81
CA TYR A 72 6.58 13.39 9.26
C TYR A 72 7.79 14.13 9.85
N LEU A 73 8.41 14.99 9.03
CA LEU A 73 9.51 15.86 9.44
C LEU A 73 9.13 16.77 10.63
N SER A 74 7.85 17.10 10.77
CA SER A 74 7.32 17.86 11.92
C SER A 74 7.37 17.08 13.24
N GLY A 75 7.51 15.75 13.19
CA GLY A 75 7.49 14.87 14.36
C GLY A 75 6.14 14.80 15.07
N ARG A 76 5.05 15.28 14.43
CA ARG A 76 3.70 15.35 15.01
C ARG A 76 2.69 14.65 14.12
N PHE A 77 1.59 14.22 14.73
CA PHE A 77 0.39 13.82 14.00
C PHE A 77 -0.22 15.04 13.31
N GLU A 78 -0.59 14.89 12.04
CA GLU A 78 -1.25 15.94 11.28
C GLU A 78 -2.68 15.54 10.94
N SER A 79 -3.63 16.38 11.35
CA SER A 79 -5.03 16.34 10.93
C SER A 79 -5.32 17.58 10.10
N ARG A 80 -5.46 17.42 8.78
CA ARG A 80 -5.56 18.54 7.83
C ARG A 80 -6.55 18.22 6.72
N PHE A 81 -7.17 19.25 6.17
CA PHE A 81 -7.89 19.16 4.91
C PHE A 81 -7.00 19.74 3.81
N VAL A 82 -6.57 18.92 2.86
CA VAL A 82 -5.60 19.30 1.83
C VAL A 82 -6.21 19.18 0.45
N ALA A 83 -5.75 20.02 -0.49
CA ALA A 83 -6.10 19.89 -1.89
C ALA A 83 -5.14 18.92 -2.58
N VAL A 84 -5.68 17.91 -3.25
CA VAL A 84 -4.93 16.96 -4.08
C VAL A 84 -5.39 17.03 -5.52
N ARG A 85 -4.53 16.58 -6.44
CA ARG A 85 -4.88 16.36 -7.84
C ARG A 85 -4.74 14.88 -8.15
N VAL A 86 -5.72 14.33 -8.85
CA VAL A 86 -5.64 12.95 -9.34
C VAL A 86 -4.79 12.95 -10.61
N GLU A 87 -3.61 12.34 -10.54
CA GLU A 87 -2.73 12.16 -11.69
C GLU A 87 -3.16 10.95 -12.54
N PRO A 88 -2.80 10.90 -13.84
CA PRO A 88 -3.04 9.72 -14.67
C PRO A 88 -2.37 8.47 -14.07
N GLY A 89 -3.06 7.33 -14.13
CA GLY A 89 -2.50 6.08 -13.63
C GLY A 89 -3.40 4.86 -13.89
N PRO A 90 -2.91 3.65 -13.58
CA PRO A 90 -3.61 2.40 -13.84
C PRO A 90 -4.71 2.10 -12.81
N ALA A 91 -4.86 2.92 -11.76
CA ALA A 91 -5.80 2.68 -10.66
C ALA A 91 -7.25 2.66 -11.14
N LEU A 92 -7.89 1.48 -11.10
CA LEU A 92 -9.28 1.30 -11.53
C LEU A 92 -10.24 2.23 -10.78
N MET A 93 -10.06 2.37 -9.46
CA MET A 93 -10.95 3.16 -8.60
C MET A 93 -10.93 4.67 -8.89
N LEU A 94 -9.95 5.14 -9.68
CA LEU A 94 -9.80 6.56 -10.05
C LEU A 94 -10.08 6.81 -11.54
N ARG A 95 -10.65 5.83 -12.26
CA ARG A 95 -11.02 6.01 -13.67
C ARG A 95 -12.02 7.15 -13.84
N GLY A 96 -11.76 8.02 -14.80
CA GLY A 96 -12.61 9.18 -15.09
C GLY A 96 -12.35 10.39 -14.18
N MET A 97 -11.45 10.26 -13.19
CA MET A 97 -11.11 11.34 -12.27
C MET A 97 -9.79 12.03 -12.62
N GLN A 98 -9.11 11.62 -13.69
CA GLN A 98 -7.82 12.20 -14.07
C GLN A 98 -7.90 13.72 -14.24
N GLY A 99 -7.01 14.44 -13.58
CA GLY A 99 -6.97 15.89 -13.56
C GLY A 99 -7.92 16.56 -12.56
N ALA A 100 -8.85 15.81 -11.94
CA ALA A 100 -9.74 16.36 -10.91
C ALA A 100 -8.92 16.88 -9.73
N ARG A 101 -9.36 18.00 -9.15
CA ARG A 101 -8.80 18.60 -7.94
C ARG A 101 -9.82 18.47 -6.83
N LEU A 102 -9.44 17.80 -5.75
CA LEU A 102 -10.35 17.41 -4.68
C LEU A 102 -9.76 17.81 -3.34
N GLY A 103 -10.64 18.12 -2.39
CA GLY A 103 -10.24 18.24 -0.99
C GLY A 103 -10.30 16.87 -0.30
N VAL A 104 -9.26 16.51 0.44
CA VAL A 104 -9.13 15.23 1.14
C VAL A 104 -8.68 15.46 2.57
N TRP A 105 -9.27 14.70 3.50
CA TRP A 105 -8.83 14.67 4.89
C TRP A 105 -7.59 13.79 5.05
N VAL A 106 -6.56 14.36 5.67
CA VAL A 106 -5.33 13.72 6.11
C VAL A 106 -5.38 13.61 7.62
N ALA A 107 -5.08 12.44 8.17
CA ALA A 107 -5.09 12.17 9.60
C ALA A 107 -4.08 11.05 9.94
N HIS A 108 -2.78 11.38 9.93
CA HIS A 108 -1.72 10.42 10.25
C HIS A 108 -0.48 11.10 10.85
N GLY A 109 0.36 10.31 11.52
CA GLY A 109 1.69 10.76 11.99
C GLY A 109 2.85 10.20 11.17
N GLU A 110 2.57 9.18 10.35
CA GLU A 110 3.51 8.50 9.46
C GLU A 110 2.86 8.37 8.08
N GLY A 111 3.42 9.01 7.05
CA GLY A 111 2.91 8.84 5.69
C GLY A 111 3.47 9.80 4.68
#